data_AF-A0A923B4Z5-F1
#
_entry.id   AF-A0A923B4Z5-F1
#
_cell.length_a   1.000
_cell.length_b   1.000
_cell.length_c   1.000
_cell.angle_alpha   90.00
_cell.angle_beta   90.00
_cell.angle_gamma   90.00
#
_symmetry.space_group_name_H-M   'P 1'
#
loop_
_entity.id
_entity.type
_entity.pdbx_description
1 polymer ?
#
loop_
_entity_poly.entity_id
_entity_poly.type
_entity_poly.pdbx_seq_one_letter_code
_entity_poly.pdbx_strand_id
1 'polypeptide(L)' 'MTKSEKNKLLTTNTILWLTAVVIPFALSLAFASAKFPWPLILPFLFLGPLLASNGMLSKAIGQTTEDLGPK' A
#
# COMPACT_ATOMS: atom_id res chain seq x y z
N MET A 1 16.98 -12.34 7.17
CA MET A 1 16.08 -11.23 7.57
C MET A 1 15.99 -11.18 9.10
N THR A 2 16.32 -10.06 9.73
CA THR A 2 16.32 -9.95 11.20
C THR A 2 14.90 -9.73 11.75
N LYS A 3 14.61 -10.15 12.99
CA LYS A 3 13.28 -9.97 13.62
C LYS A 3 12.84 -8.49 13.65
N SER A 4 13.80 -7.58 13.77
CA SER A 4 13.57 -6.12 13.78
C SER A 4 13.05 -5.61 12.43
N GLU A 5 13.60 -6.10 11.31
CA GLU A 5 13.15 -5.74 9.97
C GLU A 5 11.75 -6.26 9.66
N LYS A 6 11.42 -7.48 10.12
CA LYS A 6 10.06 -8.04 9.98
C LYS A 6 9.02 -7.20 10.71
N ASN A 7 9.30 -6.79 11.95
CA ASN A 7 8.40 -5.92 12.71
C ASN A 7 8.24 -4.54 12.05
N LYS A 8 9.33 -3.98 11.53
CA LYS A 8 9.27 -2.70 10.81
C LYS A 8 8.37 -2.80 9.56
N LEU A 9 8.51 -3.87 8.78
CA LEU A 9 7.69 -4.11 7.59
C LEU A 9 6.21 -4.32 7.92
N LEU A 10 5.90 -5.05 8.99
CA LEU A 10 4.54 -5.23 9.48
C LEU A 10 3.91 -3.91 9.92
N THR A 11 4.64 -3.10 10.71
CA THR A 11 4.15 -1.79 11.16
C THR A 11 3.91 -0.85 9.98
N THR A 12 4.83 -0.79 9.01
CA THR A 12 4.65 0.02 7.80
C THR A 12 3.45 -0.45 6.97
N ASN A 13 3.25 -1.77 6.84
CA ASN A 13 2.10 -2.34 6.13
C ASN A 13 0.77 -1.99 6.83
N THR A 14 0.70 -2.11 8.15
CA THR A 14 -0.47 -1.74 8.94
C THR A 14 -0.79 -0.25 8.81
N ILE A 15 0.22 0.63 8.86
CA ILE A 15 0.02 2.07 8.65
C ILE A 15 -0.50 2.33 7.24
N LEU A 16 0.08 1.71 6.22
CA LEU A 16 -0.39 1.84 4.83
C LEU A 16 -1.86 1.42 4.68
N TRP A 17 -2.26 0.32 5.31
CA TRP A 17 -3.65 -0.12 5.34
C TRP A 17 -4.57 0.87 6.04
N LEU A 18 -4.17 1.36 7.21
CA LEU A 18 -4.94 2.34 7.96
C LEU A 18 -5.15 3.61 7.13
N THR A 19 -4.07 4.07 6.47
CA THR A 19 -4.09 5.26 5.63
C THR A 19 -4.96 5.03 4.38
N ALA A 20 -4.92 3.84 3.79
CA ALA A 20 -5.74 3.47 2.63
C ALA A 20 -7.25 3.38 2.95
N VAL A 21 -7.64 3.16 4.20
CA VAL A 21 -9.04 3.20 4.64
C VAL A 21 -9.47 4.62 5.00
N VAL A 22 -8.62 5.34 5.75
CA VAL A 22 -8.95 6.68 6.28
C VAL A 22 -8.94 7.75 5.18
N ILE A 23 -7.99 7.72 4.25
CA ILE A 23 -7.89 8.72 3.17
C ILE A 23 -9.15 8.78 2.29
N PRO A 24 -9.66 7.69 1.70
CA PRO A 24 -10.86 7.77 0.87
C PRO A 24 -12.10 8.15 1.65
N PHE A 25 -12.19 7.79 2.94
CA PHE A 25 -13.29 8.24 3.80
C PHE A 25 -13.21 9.75 4.08
N ALA A 26 -12.03 10.25 4.44
CA ALA A 26 -11.79 11.67 4.68
C ALA A 26 -11.96 12.52 3.41
N LEU A 27 -11.51 12.04 2.26
CA LEU A 27 -11.72 12.69 0.96
C LEU A 27 -13.20 12.68 0.57
N SER A 28 -13.91 11.56 0.79
CA SER A 28 -15.35 11.49 0.51
C SER A 28 -16.14 12.45 1.40
N LEU A 29 -15.74 12.64 2.66
CA LEU A 29 -16.41 13.58 3.57
C LEU A 29 -16.06 15.04 3.25
N ALA A 30 -14.77 15.35 3.08
CA ALA A 30 -14.27 16.69 2.81
C ALA A 30 -14.76 17.24 1.46
N PHE A 31 -14.98 16.36 0.49
CA PHE A 31 -15.48 16.71 -0.82
C PHE A 31 -16.89 16.18 -1.11
N ALA A 32 -17.64 15.76 -0.10
CA ALA A 32 -19.05 15.38 -0.24
C ALA A 32 -19.90 16.48 -0.90
N SER A 33 -19.51 17.74 -0.67
CA SER A 33 -20.16 18.94 -1.23
C SER A 33 -19.64 19.31 -2.63
N ALA A 34 -18.50 18.76 -3.05
CA ALA A 34 -17.95 19.01 -4.36
C ALA A 34 -18.55 18.02 -5.36
N LYS A 35 -19.26 18.57 -6.35
CA LYS A 35 -19.80 17.87 -7.54
C LYS A 35 -18.65 17.45 -8.48
N PHE A 36 -17.60 16.89 -7.91
CA PHE A 36 -16.34 16.53 -8.55
C PHE A 36 -16.43 15.08 -9.03
N PRO A 37 -15.85 14.72 -10.18
CA PRO A 37 -16.00 13.38 -10.76
C PRO A 37 -15.13 12.35 -10.02
N TRP A 38 -15.54 12.00 -8.79
CA TRP A 38 -14.88 11.02 -7.92
C TRP A 38 -14.49 9.71 -8.61
N PRO A 39 -15.35 9.06 -9.42
CA PRO A 39 -15.01 7.79 -10.07
C PRO A 39 -13.81 7.89 -11.02
N LEU A 40 -13.55 9.08 -11.59
CA LEU A 40 -12.43 9.31 -12.50
C LEU A 40 -11.12 9.59 -11.75
N ILE A 41 -11.17 10.26 -10.60
CA ILE A 41 -9.96 10.65 -9.84
C ILE A 41 -9.47 9.54 -8.91
N LEU A 42 -10.39 8.72 -8.37
CA LEU A 42 -10.09 7.62 -7.45
C LEU A 42 -9.02 6.66 -7.98
N PRO A 43 -9.07 6.15 -9.23
CA PRO A 43 -8.02 5.26 -9.74
C PRO A 43 -6.63 5.90 -9.75
N PHE A 44 -6.52 7.21 -10.02
CA PHE A 44 -5.23 7.92 -9.94
C PHE A 44 -4.76 8.09 -8.49
N LEU A 45 -5.68 8.34 -7.56
CA LEU A 45 -5.41 8.47 -6.13
C LEU A 45 -4.92 7.14 -5.52
N PHE A 46 -5.49 6.02 -5.97
CA PHE A 46 -5.07 4.67 -5.55
C PHE A 46 -3.88 4.12 -6.34
N LEU A 47 -3.51 4.72 -7.47
CA LEU A 47 -2.43 4.24 -8.34
C LEU A 47 -1.08 4.19 -7.61
N GLY A 48 -0.74 5.25 -6.87
CA GLY A 48 0.50 5.31 -6.09
C GLY A 48 0.59 4.23 -5.01
N PRO A 49 -0.40 4.11 -4.11
CA PRO A 49 -0.47 3.05 -3.11
C PRO A 49 -0.49 1.64 -3.72
N LEU A 50 -1.22 1.42 -4.83
CA LEU A 50 -1.29 0.12 -5.51
C LEU A 50 0.05 -0.26 -6.16
N LEU A 51 0.74 0.68 -6.80
CA LEU A 51 2.08 0.47 -7.37
C LEU A 51 3.11 0.17 -6.27
N ALA A 52 3.05 0.89 -5.15
CA ALA A 52 3.91 0.63 -4.00
C ALA A 52 3.63 -0.77 -3.40
N SER A 53 2.36 -1.14 -3.27
CA SER A 53 1.95 -2.48 -2.80
C SER A 53 2.45 -3.59 -3.72
N ASN A 54 2.23 -3.46 -5.03
CA ASN A 54 2.70 -4.44 -6.03
C ASN A 54 4.23 -4.52 -6.07
N GLY A 55 4.95 -3.41 -5.96
CA GLY A 55 6.40 -3.41 -5.88
C GLY A 55 6.92 -4.11 -4.62
N MET A 56 6.24 -3.95 -3.50
CA MET A 56 6.59 -4.62 -2.24
C MET A 56 6.26 -6.13 -2.28
N LEU A 57 5.13 -6.50 -2.86
CA LEU A 57 4.74 -7.89 -3.11
C LEU A 57 5.70 -8.58 -4.08
N SER A 58 6.07 -7.91 -5.17
CA SER A 58 7.04 -8.42 -6.15
C SER A 58 8.43 -8.58 -5.53
N LYS A 59 8.84 -7.69 -4.62
CA LYS A 59 10.08 -7.86 -3.85
C LYS A 59 10.00 -9.03 -2.87
N ALA A 60 8.87 -9.22 -2.19
CA ALA A 60 8.69 -10.36 -1.28
C ALA A 60 8.70 -11.71 -2.02
N ILE A 61 8.11 -11.78 -3.22
CA ILE A 61 8.10 -12.98 -4.06
C ILE A 61 9.49 -13.23 -4.67
N GLY A 62 10.16 -12.19 -5.18
CA GLY A 62 11.52 -12.30 -5.75
C GLY A 62 12.57 -12.71 -4.72
N GLN A 63 12.52 -12.15 -3.50
CA GLN A 63 13.44 -12.52 -2.42
C GLN A 63 13.24 -13.96 -1.91
N THR A 64 12.06 -14.55 -2.09
CA THR A 64 11.81 -15.94 -1.69
C THR A 64 12.52 -16.94 -2.61
N THR A 65 12.86 -16.56 -3.86
CA THR A 65 13.52 -17.47 -4.81
C THR A 65 15.05 -17.49 -4.65
N GLU A 66 15.65 -16.40 -4.17
CA GLU A 66 17.12 -16.31 -4.00
C GLU A 66 17.61 -16.84 -2.64
N ASP A 67 16.72 -16.97 -1.64
CA ASP A 67 17.03 -17.47 -0.29
C ASP A 67 16.80 -19.01 -0.14
N LEU A 68 16.54 -19.71 -1.24
CA LEU A 68 16.35 -21.18 -1.30
C LEU A 68 17.39 -21.89 -2.20
N GLY A 69 18.52 -21.25 -2.48
CA GLY A 69 19.68 -21.90 -3.10
C GLY A 69 20.63 -22.46 -2.02
N PRO A 70 21.04 -23.75 -2.07
CA PRO A 70 21.95 -24.30 -1.08
C PRO A 70 23.38 -23.82 -1.37
N LYS A 71 24.00 -23.11 -0.42
CA LYS A 71 25.44 -23.22 -0.15
C LYS A 71 25.82 -22.76 1.23
#